data_AF-A0A9N8EAT0-F1
#
_entry.id   AF-A0A9N8EAT0-F1
#
_cell.length_a   1.000
_cell.length_b   1.000
_cell.length_c   1.000
_cell.angle_alpha   90.00
_cell.angle_beta   90.00
_cell.angle_gamma   90.00
#
_symmetry.space_group_name_H-M   'P 1'
#
loop_
_entity.id
_entity.type
_entity.pdbx_description
1 polymer ?
#
loop_
_entity_poly.entity_id
_entity_poly.type
_entity_poly.pdbx_seq_one_letter_code
_entity_poly.pdbx_strand_id
1 'polypeptide(L)'
;MQVLSVAAITSTLFYAWFSLLKPPLFSLQQHLLRTTTTQASASCFDRDPPIWPKSLIVVQQRVPDADSKVGPAKTITYYDYEAGGNLIQIFPQEEQDGTTNDDKVLWDLELNSGHSYYFNPSQQTCRPMKFPVGILRPNWLEGATPLGPSTSWDGSGRTVCGWTKVDFIDYYVDATTGVPDSWYFHTMKASFQVLEYRENPVIDASLFTPPEYCL
;
A
#
# COMPACT_ATOMS: atom_id res chain seq x y z
N MET A 1 -7.03 12.78 -68.73
CA MET A 1 -7.88 13.93 -68.33
C MET A 1 -7.24 14.51 -67.08
N GLN A 2 -6.46 15.61 -67.05
CA GLN A 2 -6.64 16.92 -67.70
C GLN A 2 -8.07 17.40 -67.41
N VAL A 3 -8.37 18.47 -66.68
CA VAL A 3 -7.81 19.82 -66.60
C VAL A 3 -8.39 20.53 -65.34
N LEU A 4 -7.60 21.47 -64.79
CA LEU A 4 -7.90 22.76 -64.10
C LEU A 4 -9.38 23.17 -63.94
N SER A 5 -9.80 23.93 -62.91
CA SER A 5 -9.60 25.39 -62.80
C SER A 5 -10.41 25.88 -61.58
N VAL A 6 -9.90 26.69 -60.65
CA VAL A 6 -9.62 28.14 -60.64
C VAL A 6 -10.58 28.88 -59.69
N ALA A 7 -9.95 29.78 -58.93
CA ALA A 7 -10.45 30.68 -57.91
C ALA A 7 -11.57 31.64 -58.34
N ALA A 8 -12.23 32.24 -57.35
CA ALA A 8 -12.75 33.60 -57.48
C ALA A 8 -12.55 34.40 -56.19
N ILE A 9 -11.92 35.54 -56.39
CA ILE A 9 -11.61 36.64 -55.46
C ILE A 9 -12.69 37.72 -55.66
N THR A 10 -13.16 38.36 -54.60
CA THR A 10 -13.74 39.72 -54.61
C THR A 10 -13.33 40.39 -53.28
N SER A 11 -12.36 41.31 -53.24
CA SER A 11 -12.33 42.73 -53.66
C SER A 11 -13.41 43.60 -53.02
N THR A 12 -13.03 44.54 -52.13
CA THR A 12 -13.20 46.00 -52.34
C THR A 12 -12.59 46.84 -51.20
N LEU A 13 -11.64 47.73 -51.58
CA LEU A 13 -11.55 49.18 -51.29
C LEU A 13 -11.46 49.70 -49.83
N PHE A 14 -10.82 50.83 -49.46
CA PHE A 14 -9.68 51.66 -49.90
C PHE A 14 -9.67 52.88 -48.92
N TYR A 15 -8.50 53.51 -48.66
CA TYR A 15 -8.27 54.85 -48.04
C TYR A 15 -8.58 55.01 -46.52
N ALA A 16 -7.85 55.80 -45.70
CA ALA A 16 -6.73 56.73 -45.87
C ALA A 16 -5.96 56.92 -44.54
N TRP A 17 -4.77 57.51 -44.69
CA TRP A 17 -3.82 58.06 -43.71
C TRP A 17 -4.38 58.65 -42.40
N PHE A 18 -3.65 58.43 -41.30
CA PHE A 18 -3.10 59.51 -40.47
C PHE A 18 -1.81 59.08 -39.76
N SER A 19 -0.86 60.00 -39.77
CA SER A 19 0.48 59.96 -39.16
C SER A 19 0.46 59.77 -37.64
N LEU A 20 1.48 59.09 -37.09
CA LEU A 20 2.44 59.61 -36.10
C LEU A 20 3.06 58.48 -35.27
N LEU A 21 4.39 58.43 -35.31
CA LEU A 21 5.24 57.55 -34.54
C LEU A 21 5.08 57.77 -33.02
N LYS A 22 5.00 56.68 -32.25
CA LYS A 22 5.63 56.52 -30.92
C LYS A 22 5.66 55.04 -30.50
N PRO A 23 6.61 54.64 -29.61
CA PRO A 23 7.37 53.39 -29.66
C PRO A 23 6.62 52.17 -29.10
N PRO A 24 7.13 50.94 -29.32
CA PRO A 24 6.51 49.74 -28.76
C PRO A 24 6.63 49.75 -27.23
N LEU A 25 5.47 49.69 -26.57
CA LEU A 25 5.37 49.21 -25.20
C LEU A 25 5.72 47.72 -25.24
N PHE A 26 6.93 47.37 -24.80
CA PHE A 26 7.25 46.00 -24.44
C PHE A 26 6.33 45.58 -23.29
N SER A 27 5.31 44.79 -23.60
CA SER A 27 4.57 44.02 -22.61
C SER A 27 5.55 42.99 -22.04
N LEU A 28 6.12 43.31 -20.88
CA LEU A 28 6.77 42.32 -20.03
C LEU A 28 5.66 41.40 -19.51
N GLN A 29 5.36 40.38 -20.32
CA GLN A 29 4.61 39.23 -19.88
C GLN A 29 5.48 38.57 -18.81
N GLN A 30 5.24 38.92 -17.55
CA GLN A 30 5.80 38.21 -16.41
C GLN A 30 5.23 36.79 -16.51
N HIS A 31 5.99 35.91 -17.17
CA HIS A 31 5.88 34.50 -16.90
C HIS A 31 6.15 34.38 -15.40
N LEU A 32 5.08 34.26 -14.61
CA LEU A 32 5.20 33.59 -13.34
C LEU A 32 5.85 32.26 -13.69
N LEU A 33 7.16 32.15 -13.42
CA LEU A 33 7.74 30.86 -13.19
C LEU A 33 6.89 30.31 -12.04
N ARG A 34 5.96 29.42 -12.39
CA ARG A 34 5.58 28.36 -11.47
C ARG A 34 6.91 27.69 -11.17
N THR A 35 7.52 28.09 -10.07
CA THR A 35 8.31 27.18 -9.28
C THR A 35 7.36 26.02 -9.00
N THR A 36 7.38 25.03 -9.89
CA THR A 36 7.13 23.66 -9.48
C THR A 36 8.18 23.44 -8.43
N THR A 37 7.80 23.66 -7.17
CA THR A 37 8.48 23.05 -6.05
C THR A 37 8.34 21.58 -6.35
N THR A 38 9.35 21.00 -6.98
CA THR A 38 9.55 19.56 -6.95
C THR A 38 9.73 19.31 -5.47
N GLN A 39 8.62 19.01 -4.79
CA GLN A 39 8.62 18.39 -3.49
C GLN A 39 9.24 17.04 -3.77
N ALA A 40 10.56 17.02 -3.86
CA ALA A 40 11.35 15.82 -3.91
C ALA A 40 10.85 15.04 -2.70
N SER A 41 10.24 13.89 -2.96
CA SER A 41 10.09 12.85 -1.97
C SER A 41 11.37 12.87 -1.14
N ALA A 42 11.27 13.08 0.18
CA ALA A 42 12.40 12.81 1.05
C ALA A 42 13.02 11.50 0.56
N SER A 43 14.32 11.51 0.26
CA SER A 43 14.94 10.33 -0.33
C SER A 43 14.59 9.15 0.58
N CYS A 44 14.31 7.96 0.03
CA CYS A 44 13.87 6.84 0.88
C CYS A 44 14.83 6.55 2.06
N PHE A 45 16.08 7.02 1.99
CA PHE A 45 17.07 6.96 3.06
C PHE A 45 16.85 8.00 4.17
N ASP A 46 16.34 9.18 3.84
CA ASP A 46 16.09 10.28 4.79
C ASP A 46 14.66 10.24 5.37
N ARG A 47 13.84 9.29 4.91
CA ARG A 47 12.45 9.13 5.35
C ARG A 47 12.40 8.30 6.64
N ASP A 48 11.75 8.85 7.66
CA ASP A 48 11.44 8.13 8.88
C ASP A 48 10.56 6.89 8.59
N PRO A 49 10.76 5.78 9.33
CA PRO A 49 9.87 4.63 9.19
C PRO A 49 8.41 4.99 9.50
N PRO A 50 7.44 4.41 8.78
CA PRO A 50 6.03 4.70 9.01
C PRO A 50 5.59 4.24 10.40
N ILE A 51 4.71 5.03 11.02
CA ILE A 51 4.00 4.67 12.25
C ILE A 51 2.62 4.15 11.83
N TRP A 52 2.26 2.95 12.27
CA TRP A 52 0.93 2.41 11.99
C TRP A 52 -0.18 3.24 12.64
N PRO A 53 -1.36 3.32 12.03
CA PRO A 53 -2.55 3.90 12.65
C PRO A 53 -2.97 3.12 13.91
N LYS A 54 -3.92 3.66 14.68
CA LYS A 54 -4.44 3.00 15.89
C LYS A 54 -5.14 1.69 15.57
N SER A 55 -5.85 1.66 14.44
CA SER A 55 -6.42 0.45 13.86
C SER A 55 -6.19 0.44 12.35
N LEU A 56 -6.11 -0.76 11.78
CA LEU A 56 -6.05 -0.97 10.34
C LEU A 56 -6.78 -2.24 9.94
N ILE A 57 -7.24 -2.26 8.68
CA ILE A 57 -7.57 -3.49 7.99
C ILE A 57 -6.70 -3.57 6.74
N VAL A 58 -5.99 -4.68 6.58
CA VAL A 58 -5.18 -4.94 5.38
C VAL A 58 -5.56 -6.28 4.77
N VAL A 59 -5.77 -6.29 3.46
CA VAL A 59 -5.96 -7.51 2.66
C VAL A 59 -4.68 -7.74 1.88
N GLN A 60 -4.10 -8.93 2.00
CA GLN A 60 -2.83 -9.24 1.35
C GLN A 60 -2.85 -10.56 0.59
N GLN A 61 -2.14 -10.61 -0.53
CA GLN A 61 -1.78 -11.85 -1.22
C GLN A 61 -0.42 -12.32 -0.72
N ARG A 62 -0.38 -13.50 -0.10
CA ARG A 62 0.86 -14.19 0.27
C ARG A 62 1.41 -14.95 -0.94
N VAL A 63 2.67 -14.69 -1.25
CA VAL A 63 3.44 -15.34 -2.31
C VAL A 63 4.69 -15.97 -1.68
N PRO A 64 4.76 -17.30 -1.60
CA PRO A 64 5.91 -17.99 -1.02
C PRO A 64 7.11 -18.06 -1.97
N ASP A 65 8.31 -17.96 -1.42
CA ASP A 65 9.53 -18.33 -2.13
C ASP A 65 9.59 -19.85 -2.34
N ALA A 66 10.48 -20.31 -3.22
CA ALA A 66 10.62 -21.73 -3.58
C ALA A 66 10.95 -22.63 -2.37
N ASP A 67 11.58 -22.09 -1.32
CA ASP A 67 11.96 -22.79 -0.10
C ASP A 67 11.15 -22.33 1.14
N SER A 68 10.05 -21.63 0.92
CA SER A 68 9.06 -21.26 1.94
C SER A 68 8.46 -22.50 2.61
N LYS A 69 8.14 -22.37 3.90
CA LYS A 69 7.38 -23.40 4.65
C LYS A 69 5.87 -23.18 4.61
N VAL A 70 5.42 -22.11 3.97
CA VAL A 70 4.00 -21.75 3.84
C VAL A 70 3.59 -21.74 2.36
N GLY A 71 2.35 -22.10 2.08
CA GLY A 71 1.77 -22.03 0.73
C GLY A 71 1.19 -20.64 0.39
N PRO A 72 0.77 -20.41 -0.86
CA PRO A 72 0.05 -19.19 -1.22
C PRO A 72 -1.27 -19.08 -0.45
N ALA A 73 -1.64 -17.84 -0.10
CA ALA A 73 -2.87 -17.57 0.64
C ALA A 73 -3.31 -16.12 0.42
N LYS A 74 -4.60 -15.85 0.54
CA LYS A 74 -5.10 -14.51 0.83
C LYS A 74 -5.18 -14.34 2.34
N THR A 75 -4.82 -13.17 2.85
CA THR A 75 -4.98 -12.84 4.26
C THR A 75 -5.81 -11.58 4.43
N ILE A 76 -6.57 -11.54 5.52
CA ILE A 76 -7.25 -10.32 5.99
C ILE A 76 -6.82 -10.13 7.44
N THR A 77 -6.12 -9.03 7.70
CA THR A 77 -5.66 -8.67 9.03
C THR A 77 -6.52 -7.54 9.58
N TYR A 78 -7.08 -7.77 10.76
CA TYR A 78 -7.75 -6.78 11.58
C TYR A 78 -6.84 -6.46 12.76
N TYR A 79 -6.35 -5.23 12.82
CA TYR A 79 -5.47 -4.79 13.90
C TYR A 79 -6.11 -3.60 14.60
N ASP A 80 -6.15 -3.65 15.93
CA ASP A 80 -6.55 -2.54 16.78
C ASP A 80 -5.68 -2.53 18.04
N TYR A 81 -4.85 -1.50 18.15
CA TYR A 81 -3.93 -1.35 19.27
C TYR A 81 -4.64 -1.06 20.59
N GLU A 82 -5.72 -0.28 20.54
CA GLU A 82 -6.47 0.13 21.74
C GLU A 82 -7.34 -1.02 22.27
N ALA A 83 -7.96 -1.79 21.37
CA ALA A 83 -8.64 -3.03 21.73
C ALA A 83 -7.64 -4.16 22.08
N GLY A 84 -6.37 -4.01 21.68
CA GLY A 84 -5.28 -4.90 22.05
C GLY A 84 -5.27 -6.23 21.32
N GLY A 85 -5.71 -6.24 20.06
CA GLY A 85 -5.82 -7.45 19.25
C GLY A 85 -5.31 -7.28 17.82
N ASN A 86 -4.82 -8.40 17.28
CA ASN A 86 -4.44 -8.56 15.88
C ASN A 86 -4.97 -9.91 15.41
N LEU A 87 -5.98 -9.91 14.55
CA LEU A 87 -6.59 -11.11 14.00
C LEU A 87 -6.24 -11.22 12.52
N ILE A 88 -5.56 -12.30 12.13
CA ILE A 88 -5.30 -12.64 10.73
C ILE A 88 -6.18 -13.81 10.33
N GLN A 89 -7.05 -13.60 9.36
CA GLN A 89 -7.75 -14.68 8.66
C GLN A 89 -6.91 -15.11 7.46
N ILE A 90 -6.57 -16.39 7.40
CA ILE A 90 -5.69 -16.98 6.38
C ILE A 90 -6.51 -17.92 5.52
N PHE A 91 -6.78 -17.48 4.29
CA PHE A 91 -7.50 -18.23 3.27
C PHE A 91 -6.45 -18.90 2.36
N PRO A 92 -6.11 -20.19 2.57
CA PRO A 92 -5.20 -20.89 1.67
C PRO A 92 -5.79 -20.89 0.27
N GLN A 93 -4.94 -20.70 -0.74
CA GLN A 93 -5.41 -20.75 -2.12
C GLN A 93 -5.86 -22.17 -2.45
N GLU A 94 -7.14 -22.33 -2.79
CA GLU A 94 -7.72 -23.60 -3.24
C GLU A 94 -7.20 -23.96 -4.63
N GLU A 95 -6.92 -25.25 -4.85
CA GLU A 95 -6.67 -25.76 -6.19
C GLU A 95 -7.97 -25.74 -7.01
N GLN A 96 -8.02 -24.85 -8.00
CA GLN A 96 -8.82 -24.87 -9.23
C GLN A 96 -10.36 -24.84 -9.22
N ASP A 97 -11.09 -25.08 -8.13
CA ASP A 97 -12.58 -25.08 -8.20
C ASP A 97 -13.27 -23.77 -7.76
N GLY A 98 -12.52 -22.83 -7.17
CA GLY A 98 -13.02 -21.51 -6.80
C GLY A 98 -13.97 -21.49 -5.59
N THR A 99 -14.16 -22.61 -4.90
CA THR A 99 -14.91 -22.65 -3.62
C THR A 99 -13.96 -22.39 -2.45
N THR A 100 -14.35 -21.49 -1.55
CA THR A 100 -13.65 -21.32 -0.27
C THR A 100 -14.11 -22.40 0.69
N ASN A 101 -13.25 -23.35 1.03
CA ASN A 101 -13.54 -24.30 2.09
C ASN A 101 -13.26 -23.64 3.44
N ASP A 102 -14.32 -23.24 4.15
CA ASP A 102 -14.24 -22.62 5.47
C ASP A 102 -13.50 -23.52 6.49
N ASP A 103 -13.50 -24.84 6.30
CA ASP A 103 -12.75 -25.80 7.12
C ASP A 103 -11.23 -25.67 6.97
N LYS A 104 -10.76 -24.92 5.96
CA LYS A 104 -9.33 -24.65 5.73
C LYS A 104 -8.91 -23.24 6.15
N VAL A 105 -9.85 -22.36 6.49
CA VAL A 105 -9.53 -20.98 6.89
C VAL A 105 -8.96 -20.98 8.30
N LEU A 106 -7.68 -20.65 8.42
CA LEU A 106 -7.01 -20.57 9.71
C LEU A 106 -7.08 -19.13 10.23
N TRP A 107 -7.49 -18.96 11.48
CA TRP A 107 -7.50 -17.69 12.18
C TRP A 107 -6.31 -17.67 13.13
N ASP A 108 -5.49 -16.63 13.06
CA ASP A 108 -4.40 -16.34 13.99
C ASP A 108 -4.76 -15.08 14.77
N LEU A 109 -5.19 -15.26 16.03
CA LEU A 109 -5.52 -14.16 16.94
C LEU A 109 -4.37 -13.96 17.91
N GLU A 110 -3.74 -12.80 17.84
CA GLU A 110 -2.71 -12.35 18.78
C GLU A 110 -3.27 -11.25 19.69
N LEU A 111 -2.96 -11.34 20.99
CA LEU A 111 -3.43 -10.39 21.99
C LEU A 111 -2.28 -9.68 22.69
N ASN A 112 -2.51 -8.44 23.10
CA ASN A 112 -1.58 -7.66 23.94
C ASN A 112 -1.28 -8.30 25.30
N SER A 113 -2.09 -9.27 25.73
CA SER A 113 -1.82 -10.08 26.92
C SER A 113 -0.67 -11.09 26.73
N GLY A 114 -0.15 -11.23 25.51
CA GLY A 114 0.87 -12.21 25.12
C GLY A 114 0.31 -13.62 24.90
N HIS A 115 -1.02 -13.76 24.79
CA HIS A 115 -1.65 -14.99 24.32
C HIS A 115 -1.92 -14.88 22.81
N SER A 116 -1.70 -15.98 22.10
CA SER A 116 -2.09 -16.12 20.71
C SER A 116 -2.89 -17.41 20.50
N TYR A 117 -3.75 -17.45 19.49
CA TYR A 117 -4.62 -18.58 19.21
C TYR A 117 -4.64 -18.84 17.71
N TYR A 118 -4.22 -20.04 17.31
CA TYR A 118 -4.47 -20.56 15.98
C TYR A 118 -5.72 -21.41 16.02
N PHE A 119 -6.78 -21.03 15.31
CA PHE A 119 -8.03 -21.77 15.34
C PHE A 119 -8.74 -21.82 13.99
N ASN A 120 -9.59 -22.83 13.81
CA ASN A 120 -10.53 -22.90 12.71
C ASN A 120 -11.97 -22.85 13.28
N PRO A 121 -12.76 -21.80 12.98
CA PRO A 121 -14.13 -21.68 13.47
C PRO A 121 -15.07 -22.79 13.02
N SER A 122 -14.97 -23.24 11.77
CA SER A 122 -15.85 -24.27 11.19
C SER A 122 -15.64 -25.63 11.87
N GLN A 123 -14.37 -25.99 12.09
CA GLN A 123 -13.96 -27.25 12.71
C GLN A 123 -13.91 -27.19 14.24
N GLN A 124 -14.04 -26.00 14.83
CA GLN A 124 -13.87 -25.76 16.27
C GLN A 124 -12.54 -26.30 16.83
N THR A 125 -11.48 -26.24 16.03
CA THR A 125 -10.13 -26.63 16.47
C THR A 125 -9.38 -25.41 16.97
N CYS A 126 -8.58 -25.58 18.02
CA CYS A 126 -7.78 -24.50 18.58
C CYS A 126 -6.42 -24.96 19.08
N ARG A 127 -5.40 -24.13 18.85
CA ARG A 127 -4.07 -24.24 19.43
C ARG A 127 -3.69 -22.92 20.12
N PRO A 128 -3.87 -22.82 21.44
CA PRO A 128 -3.40 -21.67 22.20
C PRO A 128 -1.87 -21.67 22.28
N MET A 129 -1.27 -20.49 22.28
CA MET A 129 0.16 -20.26 22.40
C MET A 129 0.44 -19.05 23.29
N LYS A 130 1.65 -19.02 23.87
CA LYS A 130 2.19 -17.86 24.55
C LYS A 130 3.20 -17.18 23.64
N PHE A 131 2.95 -15.94 23.27
CA PHE A 131 3.87 -15.10 22.54
C PHE A 131 4.08 -13.80 23.33
N PRO A 132 5.07 -13.74 24.25
CA PRO A 132 5.17 -12.67 25.25
C PRO A 132 5.29 -11.24 24.71
N VAL A 133 5.66 -11.08 23.43
CA VAL A 133 5.74 -9.76 22.79
C VAL A 133 4.36 -9.16 22.50
N GLY A 134 3.31 -9.98 22.39
CA GLY A 134 1.95 -9.54 22.06
C GLY A 134 1.85 -9.04 20.61
N ILE A 135 0.96 -8.07 20.37
CA ILE A 135 0.81 -7.46 19.05
C ILE A 135 1.87 -6.37 18.84
N LEU A 136 2.17 -6.07 17.57
CA LEU A 136 3.08 -5.00 17.22
C LEU A 136 2.53 -3.64 17.71
N ARG A 137 3.40 -2.80 18.28
CA ARG A 137 3.04 -1.41 18.63
C ARG A 137 2.98 -0.55 17.38
N PRO A 138 2.27 0.59 17.36
CA PRO A 138 2.23 1.49 16.21
C PRO A 138 3.61 1.87 15.65
N ASN A 139 4.60 2.08 16.51
CA ASN A 139 5.99 2.41 16.16
C ASN A 139 6.89 1.18 16.02
N TRP A 140 6.37 0.00 15.70
CA TRP A 140 7.16 -1.25 15.68
C TRP A 140 8.35 -1.23 14.71
N LEU A 141 8.42 -0.31 13.75
CA LEU A 141 9.58 -0.08 12.88
C LEU A 141 10.66 0.83 13.47
N GLU A 142 10.50 1.34 14.70
CA GLU A 142 11.54 2.13 15.37
C GLU A 142 12.86 1.34 15.42
N GLY A 143 13.95 1.99 15.01
CA GLY A 143 15.29 1.39 14.91
C GLY A 143 15.49 0.45 13.71
N ALA A 144 14.55 0.38 12.76
CA ALA A 144 14.75 -0.35 11.51
C ALA A 144 15.80 0.33 10.61
N THR A 145 16.51 -0.46 9.80
CA THR A 145 17.51 0.05 8.86
C THR A 145 16.85 0.34 7.51
N PRO A 146 17.03 1.54 6.93
CA PRO A 146 16.46 1.84 5.61
C PRO A 146 17.13 0.97 4.53
N LEU A 147 16.33 0.37 3.67
CA LEU A 147 16.78 -0.38 2.49
C LEU A 147 16.97 0.53 1.27
N GLY A 148 16.34 1.71 1.29
CA GLY A 148 16.34 2.65 0.17
C GLY A 148 15.17 2.42 -0.81
N PRO A 149 15.24 3.05 -2.00
CA PRO A 149 14.20 2.91 -3.02
C PRO A 149 14.29 1.55 -3.72
N SER A 150 13.13 0.95 -3.99
CA SER A 150 12.97 -0.25 -4.82
C SER A 150 11.76 -0.09 -5.75
N THR A 151 11.48 -1.10 -6.55
CA THR A 151 10.29 -1.18 -7.41
C THR A 151 9.26 -2.11 -6.77
N SER A 152 7.99 -1.69 -6.73
CA SER A 152 6.90 -2.56 -6.30
C SER A 152 6.84 -3.82 -7.16
N TRP A 153 6.58 -4.95 -6.53
CA TRP A 153 6.54 -6.28 -7.16
C TRP A 153 5.16 -6.64 -7.70
N ASP A 154 4.16 -5.77 -7.50
CA ASP A 154 2.82 -5.88 -8.11
C ASP A 154 2.83 -5.70 -9.65
N GLY A 155 3.97 -5.37 -10.24
CA GLY A 155 4.14 -5.16 -11.68
C GLY A 155 3.76 -3.75 -12.16
N SER A 156 3.34 -2.85 -11.27
CA SER A 156 2.96 -1.46 -11.60
C SER A 156 4.15 -0.55 -11.94
N GLY A 157 5.37 -0.94 -11.55
CA GLY A 157 6.57 -0.13 -11.72
C GLY A 157 6.68 1.06 -10.76
N ARG A 158 5.82 1.13 -9.72
CA ARG A 158 5.88 2.18 -8.71
C ARG A 158 7.14 2.09 -7.85
N THR A 159 7.67 3.23 -7.44
CA THR A 159 8.78 3.28 -6.48
C THR A 159 8.26 3.10 -5.06
N VAL A 160 8.94 2.24 -4.29
CA VAL A 160 8.66 1.99 -2.88
C VAL A 160 9.89 2.30 -2.02
N CYS A 161 9.68 2.72 -0.78
CA CYS A 161 10.74 2.86 0.22
C CYS A 161 10.65 1.69 1.21
N GLY A 162 11.79 1.04 1.50
CA GLY A 162 11.84 -0.12 2.38
C GLY A 162 12.60 0.13 3.69
N TRP A 163 12.22 -0.60 4.74
CA TRP A 163 12.96 -0.72 5.99
C TRP A 163 13.04 -2.18 6.41
N THR A 164 14.21 -2.60 6.90
CA THR A 164 14.43 -3.95 7.43
C THR A 164 14.59 -3.93 8.94
N LYS A 165 14.00 -4.93 9.60
CA LYS A 165 14.14 -5.16 11.04
C LYS A 165 14.63 -6.58 11.27
N VAL A 166 15.81 -6.68 11.91
CA VAL A 166 16.64 -7.86 12.22
C VAL A 166 15.90 -9.20 12.13
N ASP A 167 16.24 -10.01 11.11
CA ASP A 167 15.75 -11.39 10.85
C ASP A 167 14.21 -11.57 10.94
N PHE A 168 13.46 -10.47 10.92
CA PHE A 168 12.02 -10.46 11.09
C PHE A 168 11.34 -10.13 9.76
N ILE A 169 11.52 -8.89 9.29
CA ILE A 169 10.72 -8.39 8.17
C ILE A 169 11.42 -7.28 7.39
N ASP A 170 11.18 -7.28 6.08
CA ASP A 170 11.33 -6.09 5.24
C ASP A 170 9.95 -5.50 4.97
N TYR A 171 9.78 -4.21 5.22
CA TYR A 171 8.51 -3.51 5.10
C TYR A 171 8.63 -2.39 4.08
N TYR A 172 7.78 -2.41 3.06
CA TYR A 172 7.77 -1.46 1.96
C TYR A 172 6.50 -0.62 1.96
N VAL A 173 6.66 0.66 1.65
CA VAL A 173 5.55 1.60 1.41
C VAL A 173 5.72 2.29 0.07
N ASP A 174 4.62 2.66 -0.56
CA ASP A 174 4.64 3.52 -1.73
C ASP A 174 5.37 4.84 -1.42
N ALA A 175 6.39 5.16 -2.22
CA ALA A 175 7.27 6.30 -1.93
C ALA A 175 6.53 7.65 -1.98
N THR A 176 5.42 7.73 -2.71
CA THR A 176 4.63 8.95 -2.89
C THR A 176 3.58 9.09 -1.79
N THR A 177 2.81 8.04 -1.53
CA THR A 177 1.64 8.10 -0.63
C THR A 177 1.97 7.68 0.79
N GLY A 178 3.03 6.88 1.00
CA GLY A 178 3.33 6.26 2.29
C GLY A 178 2.42 5.10 2.68
N VAL A 179 1.47 4.73 1.82
CA VAL A 179 0.59 3.58 2.04
C VAL A 179 1.41 2.28 1.98
N PRO A 180 1.16 1.30 2.86
CA PRO A 180 1.85 0.01 2.83
C PRO A 180 1.71 -0.66 1.46
N ASP A 181 2.83 -1.08 0.90
CA ASP A 181 2.89 -1.79 -0.38
C ASP A 181 3.05 -3.30 -0.14
N SER A 182 4.07 -3.69 0.64
CA SER A 182 4.35 -5.11 0.82
C SER A 182 5.30 -5.42 1.93
N TRP A 183 5.19 -6.64 2.46
CA TRP A 183 6.00 -7.12 3.57
C TRP A 183 6.67 -8.43 3.19
N TYR A 184 7.94 -8.61 3.53
CA TYR A 184 8.65 -9.88 3.36
C TYR A 184 9.09 -10.40 4.71
N PHE A 185 8.54 -11.54 5.15
CA PHE A 185 8.90 -12.15 6.43
C PHE A 185 10.07 -13.12 6.25
N HIS A 186 11.24 -12.79 6.81
CA HIS A 186 12.49 -13.55 6.61
C HIS A 186 12.39 -15.01 7.04
N THR A 187 11.76 -15.26 8.20
CA THR A 187 11.59 -16.64 8.72
C THR A 187 10.62 -17.47 7.88
N MET A 188 9.58 -16.83 7.33
CA MET A 188 8.59 -17.52 6.49
C MET A 188 9.08 -17.71 5.06
N LYS A 189 10.00 -16.85 4.60
CA LYS A 189 10.42 -16.72 3.19
C LYS A 189 9.21 -16.53 2.28
N ALA A 190 8.40 -15.54 2.63
CA ALA A 190 7.17 -15.24 1.92
C ALA A 190 6.91 -13.73 1.91
N SER A 191 6.50 -13.25 0.74
CA SER A 191 6.06 -11.87 0.54
C SER A 191 4.55 -11.76 0.68
N PHE A 192 4.08 -10.64 1.20
CA PHE A 192 2.66 -10.32 1.40
C PHE A 192 2.35 -9.01 0.68
N GLN A 193 1.76 -9.09 -0.51
CA GLN A 193 1.41 -7.93 -1.33
C GLN A 193 0.14 -7.31 -0.77
N VAL A 194 0.15 -6.03 -0.46
CA VAL A 194 -1.06 -5.31 -0.07
C VAL A 194 -1.96 -5.16 -1.29
N LEU A 195 -3.21 -5.61 -1.15
CA LEU A 195 -4.28 -5.46 -2.14
C LEU A 195 -5.26 -4.35 -1.73
N GLU A 196 -5.60 -4.30 -0.45
CA GLU A 196 -6.46 -3.28 0.14
C GLU A 196 -5.90 -2.85 1.50
N TYR A 197 -6.02 -1.57 1.80
CA TYR A 197 -5.57 -1.01 3.07
C TYR A 197 -6.54 0.08 3.53
N ARG A 198 -6.96 0.00 4.79
CA ARG A 198 -7.86 0.95 5.44
C ARG A 198 -7.27 1.39 6.77
N GLU A 199 -7.10 2.70 6.93
CA GLU A 199 -6.62 3.31 8.16
C GLU A 199 -7.76 3.69 9.09
N ASN A 200 -7.55 3.45 10.39
CA ASN A 200 -8.48 3.76 11.46
C ASN A 200 -9.94 3.32 11.20
N PRO A 201 -10.20 2.11 10.66
CA PRO A 201 -11.57 1.64 10.53
C PRO A 201 -12.19 1.36 11.91
N VAL A 202 -13.52 1.40 11.99
CA VAL A 202 -14.25 0.84 13.12
C VAL A 202 -14.21 -0.68 13.00
N ILE A 203 -13.62 -1.35 13.99
CA ILE A 203 -13.52 -2.81 14.07
C ILE A 203 -14.37 -3.28 15.24
N ASP A 204 -15.12 -4.37 15.03
CA ASP A 204 -15.85 -5.01 16.13
C ASP A 204 -14.85 -5.66 17.09
N ALA A 205 -14.80 -5.16 18.34
CA ALA A 205 -13.91 -5.67 19.37
C ALA A 205 -14.17 -7.15 19.72
N SER A 206 -15.35 -7.70 19.37
CA SER A 206 -15.64 -9.12 19.54
C SER A 206 -14.69 -10.02 18.74
N LEU A 207 -14.11 -9.51 17.64
CA LEU A 207 -13.10 -10.23 16.85
C LEU A 207 -11.81 -10.51 17.63
N PHE A 208 -11.56 -9.78 18.72
CA PHE A 208 -10.39 -9.95 19.58
C PHE A 208 -10.68 -10.76 20.84
N THR A 209 -11.81 -11.46 20.88
CA THR A 209 -12.13 -12.42 21.95
C THR A 209 -11.88 -13.84 21.45
N PRO A 210 -11.03 -14.65 22.12
CA PRO A 210 -10.85 -16.03 21.74
C PRO A 210 -12.17 -16.81 21.92
N PRO A 211 -12.49 -17.75 21.02
CA PRO A 211 -13.72 -18.52 21.11
C PRO A 211 -13.71 -19.48 22.32
N GLU A 212 -14.88 -19.89 22.79
CA GLU A 212 -15.00 -20.73 24.00
C GLU A 212 -14.23 -22.05 23.90
N TYR A 213 -14.16 -22.66 22.72
CA TYR A 213 -13.40 -23.90 22.49
C TYR A 213 -11.87 -23.72 22.52
N CYS A 214 -11.38 -22.49 22.72
CA CYS A 214 -9.97 -22.17 22.94
C CYS A 214 -9.59 -21.95 24.41
N LEU A 215 -10.57 -21.93 25.33
CA LEU A 215 -10.38 -21.60 26.75
C LEU A 215 -10.07 -22.81 27.64
#